data_AF-A0A392MLH5-F1
#
_entry.id   AF-A0A392MLH5-F1
#
_cell.length_a   1.000
_cell.length_b   1.000
_cell.length_c   1.000
_cell.angle_alpha   90.00
_cell.angle_beta   90.00
_cell.angle_gamma   90.00
#
_symmetry.space_group_name_H-M   'P 1'
#
loop_
_entity.id
_entity.type
_entity.pdbx_description
1 polymer ?
#
loop_
_entity_poly.entity_id
_entity_poly.type
_entity_poly.pdbx_seq_one_letter_code
_entity_poly.pdbx_strand_id
1 'polypeptide(L)'
;MIAINHWYDKLHSDVHSYAMMTRTCYMEYDPMNSRGIVPGIYARCIGPVIGNTVFFQDIILNQIQVVVERNKSEIYFTHGWSRLRDFYIGSGAWLTLLFINPFVFHMKIRDITGIEITYPVKTPPCRLLEKTLTAADVASGTLLDNNPRTSCDICKVHRLVDDVIVKFGVTEASDNRTVYFKLSPCLGVRTTLHAPSTAGNRK
;
A
#
# COMPACT_ATOMS: atom_id res chain seq x y z
N MET A 1 -9.88 -35.43 -20.92
CA MET A 1 -8.50 -34.91 -21.03
C MET A 1 -8.56 -33.75 -22.01
N ILE A 2 -8.49 -32.51 -21.52
CA ILE A 2 -8.67 -31.31 -22.37
C ILE A 2 -7.32 -30.94 -22.97
N ALA A 3 -7.29 -30.83 -24.30
CA ALA A 3 -6.11 -30.50 -25.09
C ALA A 3 -5.63 -29.08 -24.80
N ILE A 4 -4.34 -28.94 -24.48
CA ILE A 4 -3.64 -27.66 -24.35
C ILE A 4 -3.00 -27.36 -25.72
N ASN A 5 -3.27 -26.16 -26.24
CA ASN A 5 -2.97 -25.76 -27.61
C ASN A 5 -1.47 -25.71 -27.93
N HIS A 6 -1.15 -26.31 -29.07
CA HIS A 6 0.15 -26.67 -29.66
C HIS A 6 1.01 -25.50 -30.19
N TRP A 7 0.84 -24.29 -29.66
CA TRP A 7 1.48 -23.06 -30.20
C TRP A 7 2.74 -22.61 -29.45
N TYR A 8 3.18 -23.35 -28.43
CA TYR A 8 4.33 -22.98 -27.58
C TYR A 8 5.61 -23.78 -27.83
N ASP A 9 5.60 -24.78 -28.73
CA ASP A 9 6.72 -25.73 -28.91
C ASP A 9 7.86 -25.24 -29.82
N LYS A 10 7.96 -23.94 -30.12
CA LYS A 10 9.01 -23.39 -30.99
C LYS A 10 9.95 -22.38 -30.30
N LEU A 11 10.19 -22.54 -29.01
CA LEU A 11 11.27 -21.79 -28.33
C LEU A 11 12.30 -22.77 -27.75
N HIS A 12 13.57 -22.51 -28.09
CA HIS A 12 14.74 -23.27 -27.66
C HIS A 12 14.79 -23.35 -26.12
N SER A 13 15.11 -24.55 -25.58
CA SER A 13 15.02 -24.89 -24.14
C SER A 13 15.74 -23.89 -23.22
N ASP A 14 16.79 -23.26 -23.71
CA ASP A 14 17.68 -22.41 -22.92
C ASP A 14 17.18 -20.96 -22.78
N VAL A 15 16.11 -20.60 -23.50
CA VAL A 15 15.49 -19.25 -23.48
C VAL A 15 14.25 -19.22 -22.57
N HIS A 16 13.77 -20.39 -22.14
CA HIS A 16 12.48 -20.57 -21.46
C HIS A 16 12.41 -20.00 -20.03
N SER A 17 13.55 -19.80 -19.36
CA SER A 17 13.57 -19.47 -17.92
C SER A 17 13.77 -17.97 -17.61
N TYR A 18 14.21 -17.14 -18.58
CA TYR A 18 14.60 -15.75 -18.32
C TYR A 18 14.21 -14.72 -19.40
N ALA A 19 13.75 -15.13 -20.58
CA ALA A 19 13.36 -14.19 -21.64
C ALA A 19 11.87 -13.83 -21.55
N MET A 20 11.59 -12.63 -21.01
CA MET A 20 10.38 -11.82 -21.19
C MET A 20 9.16 -12.00 -20.26
N MET A 21 9.38 -12.05 -18.94
CA MET A 21 8.48 -11.31 -18.04
C MET A 21 9.08 -9.93 -17.87
N THR A 22 8.37 -8.86 -18.27
CA THR A 22 8.76 -7.51 -17.87
C THR A 22 8.73 -7.47 -16.34
N ARG A 23 9.89 -7.48 -15.68
CA ARG A 23 9.97 -7.38 -14.21
C ARG A 23 9.75 -5.95 -13.74
N THR A 24 9.97 -4.99 -14.63
CA THR A 24 9.83 -3.57 -14.37
C THR A 24 8.54 -3.03 -14.97
N CYS A 25 7.74 -2.37 -14.15
CA CYS A 25 6.58 -1.59 -14.53
C CYS A 25 6.91 -0.10 -14.42
N TYR A 26 6.56 0.66 -15.44
CA TYR A 26 6.51 2.12 -15.39
C TYR A 26 5.05 2.53 -15.33
N MET A 27 4.70 3.38 -14.37
CA MET A 27 3.33 3.88 -14.25
C MET A 27 3.32 5.29 -13.67
N GLU A 28 2.30 6.05 -14.05
CA GLU A 28 2.04 7.36 -13.47
C GLU A 28 1.41 7.22 -12.08
N TYR A 29 1.83 8.09 -11.16
CA TYR A 29 1.20 8.32 -9.89
C TYR A 29 0.37 9.61 -9.97
N ASP A 30 -0.95 9.47 -9.85
CA ASP A 30 -1.87 10.59 -9.67
C ASP A 30 -2.26 10.70 -8.18
N PRO A 31 -1.88 11.77 -7.46
CA PRO A 31 -2.19 11.96 -6.04
C PRO A 31 -3.70 12.16 -5.77
N MET A 32 -4.49 12.46 -6.80
CA MET A 32 -5.95 12.61 -6.70
C MET A 32 -6.67 11.28 -6.85
N ASN A 33 -6.01 10.28 -7.42
CA ASN A 33 -6.57 8.95 -7.56
C ASN A 33 -6.20 8.06 -6.37
N SER A 34 -7.23 7.54 -5.70
CA SER A 34 -7.05 6.62 -4.57
C SER A 34 -6.51 5.24 -4.97
N ARG A 35 -6.41 4.94 -6.28
CA ARG A 35 -5.96 3.63 -6.81
C ARG A 35 -4.97 3.81 -7.95
N GLY A 36 -3.95 2.95 -7.99
CA GLY A 36 -3.02 2.83 -9.12
C GLY A 36 -3.42 1.67 -10.02
N ILE A 37 -3.57 1.91 -11.32
CA ILE A 37 -3.91 0.87 -12.29
C ILE A 37 -2.63 0.24 -12.81
N VAL A 38 -2.48 -1.08 -12.63
CA VAL A 38 -1.32 -1.80 -13.15
C VAL A 38 -1.46 -1.97 -14.67
N PRO A 39 -0.44 -1.61 -15.48
CA PRO A 39 -0.49 -1.79 -16.93
C PRO A 39 -0.82 -3.23 -17.31
N GLY A 40 -1.77 -3.40 -18.25
CA GLY A 40 -2.34 -4.72 -18.55
C GLY A 40 -1.32 -5.79 -18.96
N ILE A 41 -0.29 -5.43 -19.72
CA ILE A 41 0.78 -6.37 -20.09
C ILE A 41 1.56 -6.86 -18.86
N TYR A 42 1.83 -5.96 -17.92
CA TYR A 42 2.53 -6.27 -16.68
C TYR A 42 1.65 -7.11 -15.75
N ALA A 43 0.38 -6.73 -15.61
CA ALA A 43 -0.62 -7.46 -14.85
C ALA A 43 -0.79 -8.91 -15.34
N ARG A 44 -0.70 -9.15 -16.65
CA ARG A 44 -0.72 -10.52 -17.22
C ARG A 44 0.50 -11.35 -16.82
N CYS A 45 1.68 -10.72 -16.73
CA CYS A 45 2.90 -11.40 -16.33
C CYS A 45 2.87 -11.75 -14.83
N ILE A 46 2.64 -10.78 -13.96
CA ILE A 46 2.81 -10.98 -12.51
C ILE A 46 1.50 -11.35 -11.79
N GLY A 47 0.34 -11.13 -12.40
CA GLY A 47 -0.97 -11.33 -11.78
C GLY A 47 -1.23 -12.71 -11.18
N PRO A 48 -0.78 -13.81 -11.81
CA PRO A 48 -0.92 -15.15 -11.24
C PRO A 48 -0.09 -15.39 -9.97
N VAL A 49 0.98 -14.61 -9.75
CA VAL A 49 1.96 -14.85 -8.67
C VAL A 49 2.02 -13.73 -7.64
N ILE A 50 1.54 -12.53 -7.95
CA ILE A 50 1.52 -11.41 -7.00
C ILE A 50 0.62 -11.74 -5.81
N GLY A 51 1.06 -11.39 -4.60
CA GLY A 51 0.27 -11.52 -3.38
C GLY A 51 -0.93 -10.57 -3.36
N ASN A 52 -1.85 -10.79 -2.42
CA ASN A 52 -2.97 -9.87 -2.16
C ASN A 52 -2.52 -8.57 -1.48
N THR A 53 -1.31 -8.57 -0.93
CA THR A 53 -0.67 -7.43 -0.29
C THR A 53 0.81 -7.48 -0.59
N VAL A 54 1.38 -6.33 -0.93
CA VAL A 54 2.78 -6.19 -1.34
C VAL A 54 3.41 -5.00 -0.64
N PHE A 55 4.73 -4.96 -0.58
CA PHE A 55 5.50 -3.84 -0.07
C PHE A 55 6.17 -3.12 -1.22
N PHE A 56 5.97 -1.80 -1.28
CA PHE A 56 6.79 -0.92 -2.11
C PHE A 56 7.96 -0.46 -1.28
N GLN A 57 9.16 -0.86 -1.70
CA GLN A 57 10.40 -0.60 -0.99
C GLN A 57 11.28 0.36 -1.79
N ASP A 58 11.66 1.49 -1.19
CA ASP A 58 12.59 2.42 -1.82
C ASP A 58 14.06 2.01 -1.61
N ILE A 59 14.99 2.80 -2.15
CA ILE A 59 16.44 2.56 -2.04
C ILE A 59 17.01 2.76 -0.63
N ILE A 60 16.30 3.49 0.24
CA ILE A 60 16.65 3.71 1.65
C ILE A 60 15.96 2.68 2.55
N LEU A 61 15.31 1.67 1.94
CA LEU A 61 14.59 0.57 2.60
C LEU A 61 13.32 1.00 3.34
N ASN A 62 12.78 2.19 3.07
CA ASN A 62 11.43 2.53 3.52
C ASN A 62 10.44 1.65 2.77
N GLN A 63 9.42 1.15 3.47
CA GLN A 63 8.42 0.25 2.92
C GLN A 63 7.01 0.81 3.12
N ILE A 64 6.19 0.70 2.08
CA ILE A 64 4.75 0.98 2.13
C ILE A 64 4.02 -0.31 1.81
N GLN A 65 3.18 -0.78 2.73
CA GLN A 65 2.26 -1.88 2.49
C GLN A 65 1.13 -1.41 1.57
N VAL A 66 0.89 -2.14 0.49
CA VAL A 66 -0.10 -1.83 -0.53
C VAL A 66 -0.96 -3.05 -0.83
N VAL A 67 -2.28 -2.87 -0.78
CA VAL A 67 -3.25 -3.94 -1.11
C VAL A 67 -3.41 -4.04 -2.63
N VAL A 68 -3.50 -5.29 -3.10
CA VAL A 68 -3.69 -5.65 -4.50
C VAL A 68 -5.13 -6.15 -4.68
N GLU A 69 -5.94 -5.36 -5.36
CA GLU A 69 -7.29 -5.75 -5.77
C GLU A 69 -7.30 -6.26 -7.20
N ARG A 70 -8.06 -7.32 -7.46
CA ARG A 70 -8.23 -7.92 -8.79
C ARG A 70 -9.68 -7.76 -9.20
N ASN A 71 -9.91 -7.15 -10.36
CA ASN A 71 -11.23 -7.06 -10.97
C ASN A 71 -11.15 -7.58 -12.40
N LYS A 72 -11.78 -8.72 -12.68
CA LYS A 72 -11.72 -9.42 -13.97
C LYS A 72 -10.26 -9.73 -14.38
N SER A 73 -9.66 -8.86 -15.19
CA SER A 73 -8.28 -8.96 -15.70
C SER A 73 -7.43 -7.74 -15.37
N GLU A 74 -7.96 -6.80 -14.59
CA GLU A 74 -7.27 -5.60 -14.14
C GLU A 74 -6.79 -5.79 -12.71
N ILE A 75 -5.61 -5.28 -12.43
CA ILE A 75 -4.99 -5.30 -11.10
C ILE A 75 -4.84 -3.86 -10.66
N TYR A 76 -5.24 -3.60 -9.42
CA TYR A 76 -5.16 -2.27 -8.82
C TYR A 76 -4.35 -2.32 -7.54
N PHE A 77 -3.53 -1.30 -7.34
CA PHE A 77 -2.98 -0.94 -6.04
C PHE A 77 -3.97 -0.01 -5.34
N THR A 78 -4.45 -0.38 -4.15
CA THR A 78 -5.54 0.36 -3.48
C THR A 78 -5.15 0.89 -2.11
N HIS A 79 -5.47 0.17 -1.03
CA HIS A 79 -5.09 0.55 0.33
C HIS A 79 -3.56 0.66 0.40
N GLY A 80 -3.04 1.68 1.08
CA GLY A 80 -1.62 2.06 1.02
C GLY A 80 -1.16 2.91 -0.19
N TRP A 81 -1.83 2.89 -1.35
CA TRP A 81 -1.40 3.64 -2.55
C TRP A 81 -1.28 5.16 -2.31
N SER A 82 -2.29 5.73 -1.65
CA SER A 82 -2.31 7.17 -1.30
C SER A 82 -1.18 7.60 -0.35
N ARG A 83 -0.50 6.67 0.32
CA ARG A 83 0.63 6.98 1.21
C ARG A 83 1.85 7.49 0.46
N LEU A 84 1.96 7.19 -0.84
CA LEU A 84 3.02 7.76 -1.67
C LEU A 84 2.98 9.29 -1.63
N ARG A 85 1.77 9.87 -1.65
CA ARG A 85 1.61 11.32 -1.53
C ARG A 85 2.04 11.85 -0.17
N ASP A 86 1.55 11.20 0.89
CA ASP A 86 1.76 11.68 2.26
C ASP A 86 3.23 11.54 2.71
N PHE A 87 4.00 10.62 2.09
CA PHE A 87 5.36 10.29 2.51
C PHE A 87 6.46 10.78 1.56
N TYR A 88 6.23 10.78 0.25
CA TYR A 88 7.26 11.12 -0.74
C TYR A 88 6.98 12.42 -1.50
N ILE A 89 5.76 12.62 -2.01
CA ILE A 89 5.48 13.66 -3.02
C ILE A 89 4.09 14.30 -2.89
N GLY A 90 3.96 15.62 -2.92
CA GLY A 90 2.64 16.26 -2.89
C GLY A 90 1.87 16.24 -4.22
N SER A 91 2.57 16.01 -5.33
CA SER A 91 2.10 16.15 -6.72
C SER A 91 2.16 14.83 -7.49
N GLY A 92 1.88 14.88 -8.80
CA GLY A 92 2.06 13.73 -9.70
C GLY A 92 3.51 13.25 -9.80
N ALA A 93 3.70 12.01 -10.22
CA ALA A 93 5.03 11.42 -10.41
C ALA A 93 5.03 10.25 -11.39
N TRP A 94 6.23 9.81 -11.75
CA TRP A 94 6.49 8.56 -12.45
C TRP A 94 7.08 7.54 -11.48
N LEU A 95 6.43 6.39 -11.37
CA LEU A 95 6.91 5.25 -10.61
C LEU A 95 7.58 4.24 -11.52
N THR A 96 8.72 3.74 -11.07
CA THR A 96 9.35 2.54 -11.60
C THR A 96 9.26 1.44 -10.53
N LEU A 97 8.48 0.41 -10.80
CA LEU A 97 8.26 -0.74 -9.90
C LEU A 97 8.95 -1.97 -10.46
N LEU A 98 9.97 -2.47 -9.77
CA LEU A 98 10.66 -3.71 -10.08
C LEU A 98 10.13 -4.84 -9.18
N PHE A 99 9.49 -5.83 -9.78
CA PHE A 99 9.00 -7.03 -9.11
C PHE A 99 10.18 -7.91 -8.68
N ILE A 100 10.34 -8.10 -7.37
CA ILE A 100 11.39 -8.95 -6.79
C ILE A 100 10.83 -10.32 -6.47
N ASN A 101 9.68 -10.35 -5.79
CA ASN A 101 8.98 -11.56 -5.39
C ASN A 101 7.49 -11.23 -5.17
N PRO A 102 6.61 -12.23 -4.91
CA PRO A 102 5.18 -12.04 -4.73
C PRO A 102 4.75 -10.93 -3.76
N PHE A 103 5.60 -10.54 -2.81
CA PHE A 103 5.27 -9.60 -1.74
C PHE A 103 6.07 -8.31 -1.79
N VAL A 104 7.03 -8.14 -2.71
CA VAL A 104 7.94 -6.98 -2.70
C VAL A 104 8.19 -6.43 -4.10
N PHE A 105 7.99 -5.13 -4.24
CA PHE A 105 8.50 -4.32 -5.33
C PHE A 105 9.59 -3.38 -4.84
N HIS A 106 10.71 -3.35 -5.54
CA HIS A 106 11.61 -2.19 -5.43
C HIS A 106 11.02 -1.04 -6.23
N MET A 107 10.95 0.12 -5.60
CA MET A 107 10.32 1.32 -6.14
C MET A 107 11.36 2.42 -6.32
N LYS A 108 11.28 3.09 -7.47
CA LYS A 108 11.89 4.41 -7.67
C LYS A 108 10.82 5.42 -8.04
N ILE A 109 11.00 6.66 -7.58
CA ILE A 109 10.06 7.74 -7.81
C ILE A 109 10.78 8.88 -8.53
N ARG A 110 10.22 9.32 -9.65
CA ARG A 110 10.61 10.54 -10.35
C ARG A 110 9.47 11.53 -10.28
N ASP A 111 9.77 12.81 -10.05
CA ASP A 111 8.73 13.85 -10.11
C ASP A 111 8.18 14.02 -11.54
N ILE A 112 7.21 14.92 -11.71
CA ILE A 112 6.61 15.22 -13.03
C ILE A 112 7.64 15.67 -14.09
N THR A 113 8.80 16.19 -13.68
CA THR A 113 9.88 16.63 -14.58
C THR A 113 10.78 15.47 -14.99
N GLY A 114 10.61 14.29 -14.39
CA GLY A 114 11.40 13.09 -14.66
C GLY A 114 12.67 12.97 -13.80
N ILE A 115 12.88 13.87 -12.84
CA ILE A 115 14.03 13.87 -11.93
C ILE A 115 13.72 12.94 -10.75
N GLU A 116 14.67 12.07 -10.39
CA GLU A 116 14.52 11.19 -9.22
C GLU A 116 14.47 12.01 -7.92
N ILE A 117 13.49 11.73 -7.07
CA ILE A 117 13.29 12.49 -5.84
C ILE A 117 14.37 12.18 -4.80
N THR A 118 14.53 13.08 -3.83
CA THR A 118 15.28 12.76 -2.61
C THR A 118 14.39 11.99 -1.65
N TYR A 119 14.75 10.74 -1.34
CA TYR A 119 13.97 9.90 -0.44
C TYR A 119 14.13 10.34 1.03
N PRO A 120 13.06 10.30 1.84
CA PRO A 120 13.14 10.61 3.27
C PRO A 120 14.05 9.61 4.00
N VAL A 121 15.13 10.11 4.60
CA VAL A 121 16.03 9.29 5.43
C VAL A 121 15.49 9.27 6.85
N LYS A 122 15.15 8.07 7.35
CA LYS A 122 14.86 7.83 8.77
C LYS A 122 15.68 6.65 9.26
N THR A 123 16.12 6.74 10.50
CA THR A 123 16.90 5.69 11.17
C THR A 123 16.11 5.23 12.40
N PRO A 124 15.56 4.01 12.41
CA PRO A 124 15.54 3.03 11.33
C PRO A 124 14.58 3.39 10.17
N PRO A 125 14.70 2.71 9.00
CA PRO A 125 13.81 2.92 7.86
C PRO A 125 12.34 2.72 8.22
N CYS A 126 11.46 3.56 7.65
CA CYS A 126 10.04 3.53 7.96
C CYS A 126 9.34 2.32 7.33
N ARG A 127 8.45 1.67 8.07
CA ARG A 127 7.45 0.76 7.51
C ARG A 127 6.06 1.30 7.76
N LEU A 128 5.35 1.65 6.68
CA LEU A 128 3.96 2.12 6.74
C LEU A 128 3.03 0.91 6.56
N LEU A 129 2.28 0.60 7.62
CA LEU A 129 1.38 -0.54 7.71
C LEU A 129 -0.07 -0.09 7.88
N GLU A 130 -1.00 -0.87 7.35
CA GLU A 130 -2.45 -0.67 7.51
C GLU A 130 -3.03 -1.90 8.23
N LYS A 131 -3.71 -1.70 9.37
CA LYS A 131 -4.33 -2.78 10.15
C LYS A 131 -5.77 -2.39 10.48
N THR A 132 -6.70 -3.28 10.14
CA THR A 132 -8.09 -3.23 10.63
C THR A 132 -8.09 -3.71 12.07
N LEU A 133 -8.65 -2.91 12.97
CA LEU A 133 -8.83 -3.31 14.36
C LEU A 133 -9.93 -4.36 14.47
N THR A 134 -9.68 -5.34 15.32
CA THR A 134 -10.68 -6.34 15.71
C THR A 134 -11.26 -6.03 17.08
N ALA A 135 -12.44 -6.58 17.40
CA ALA A 135 -13.01 -6.51 18.75
C ALA A 135 -12.01 -6.94 19.85
N ALA A 136 -11.13 -7.90 19.55
CA ALA A 136 -10.08 -8.34 20.47
C ALA A 136 -9.00 -7.27 20.68
N ASP A 137 -8.60 -6.52 19.64
CA ASP A 137 -7.63 -5.42 19.76
C ASP A 137 -8.18 -4.27 20.62
N VAL A 138 -9.48 -4.00 20.51
CA VAL A 138 -10.18 -2.96 21.29
C VAL A 138 -10.39 -3.41 22.75
N ALA A 139 -10.75 -4.68 22.96
CA ALA A 139 -11.02 -5.21 24.30
C ALA A 139 -9.76 -5.48 25.13
N SER A 140 -8.64 -5.85 24.49
CA SER A 140 -7.43 -6.29 25.19
C SER A 140 -6.47 -5.14 25.53
N GLY A 141 -6.73 -3.91 25.07
CA GLY A 141 -5.82 -2.78 25.25
C GLY A 141 -4.47 -2.97 24.56
N THR A 142 -4.41 -3.76 23.48
CA THR A 142 -3.17 -4.17 22.79
C THR A 142 -2.39 -2.99 22.20
N LEU A 143 -3.01 -1.81 22.08
CA LEU A 143 -2.42 -0.55 21.67
C LEU A 143 -2.19 0.32 22.92
N LEU A 144 -1.06 0.11 23.58
CA LEU A 144 -0.62 0.95 24.69
C LEU A 144 0.30 2.07 24.19
N ASP A 145 0.12 3.27 24.72
CA ASP A 145 1.12 4.33 24.57
C ASP A 145 2.32 3.99 25.47
N ASN A 146 3.52 3.96 24.90
CA ASN A 146 4.75 3.70 25.65
C ASN A 146 5.26 4.93 26.42
N ASN A 147 4.47 6.01 26.51
CA ASN A 147 4.81 7.18 27.30
C ASN A 147 4.82 6.85 28.81
N PRO A 148 5.98 6.92 29.50
CA PRO A 148 6.08 6.58 30.93
C PRO A 148 5.31 7.53 31.85
N ARG A 149 4.72 8.62 31.32
CA ARG A 149 3.88 9.57 32.07
C ARG A 149 2.38 9.35 31.89
N THR A 150 1.95 8.59 30.88
CA THR A 150 0.53 8.33 30.59
C THR A 150 0.34 6.92 30.03
N SER A 151 0.03 5.97 30.91
CA SER A 151 -0.55 4.67 30.54
C SER A 151 -2.01 4.89 30.11
N CYS A 152 -2.21 5.44 28.92
CA CYS A 152 -3.54 5.64 28.34
C CYS A 152 -3.81 4.58 27.26
N ASP A 153 -4.96 3.93 27.38
CA ASP A 153 -5.51 3.05 26.35
C ASP A 153 -5.82 3.86 25.09
N ILE A 154 -5.03 3.67 24.04
CA ILE A 154 -5.11 4.44 22.79
C ILE A 154 -6.50 4.28 22.16
N CYS A 155 -7.10 3.09 22.26
CA CYS A 155 -8.44 2.83 21.74
C CYS A 155 -9.49 3.70 22.44
N LYS A 156 -9.36 3.89 23.76
CA LYS A 156 -10.25 4.77 24.53
C LYS A 156 -10.00 6.24 24.23
N VAL A 157 -8.74 6.68 24.16
CA VAL A 157 -8.39 8.08 23.89
C VAL A 157 -8.88 8.53 22.52
N HIS A 158 -8.71 7.68 21.50
CA HIS A 158 -9.07 7.99 20.12
C HIS A 158 -10.46 7.46 19.70
N ARG A 159 -11.23 6.90 20.64
CA ARG A 159 -12.57 6.31 20.40
C ARG A 159 -12.57 5.30 19.24
N LEU A 160 -11.52 4.48 19.18
CA LEU A 160 -11.38 3.43 18.19
C LEU A 160 -12.36 2.29 18.55
N VAL A 161 -13.10 1.84 17.55
CA VAL A 161 -14.07 0.74 17.68
C VAL A 161 -13.69 -0.38 16.72
N ASP A 162 -14.35 -1.53 16.85
CA ASP A 162 -14.19 -2.66 15.94
C ASP A 162 -14.41 -2.22 14.48
N ASP A 163 -13.74 -2.91 13.55
CA ASP A 163 -13.73 -2.62 12.10
C ASP A 163 -13.15 -1.24 11.70
N VAL A 164 -12.58 -0.47 12.62
CA VAL A 164 -11.86 0.76 12.28
C VAL A 164 -10.49 0.41 11.68
N ILE A 165 -10.22 0.94 10.50
CA ILE A 165 -8.91 0.82 9.85
C ILE A 165 -7.96 1.88 10.41
N VAL A 166 -6.89 1.45 11.06
CA VAL A 166 -5.85 2.32 11.61
C VAL A 166 -4.55 2.15 10.83
N LYS A 167 -3.86 3.26 10.64
CA LYS A 167 -2.60 3.33 9.87
C LYS A 167 -1.45 3.61 10.81
N PHE A 168 -0.44 2.76 10.74
CA PHE A 168 0.70 2.78 11.64
C PHE A 168 1.97 3.09 10.86
N GLY A 169 2.73 4.09 11.31
CA GLY A 169 4.11 4.25 10.89
C GLY A 169 5.00 3.60 11.93
N VAL A 170 5.67 2.50 11.59
CA VAL A 170 6.64 1.85 12.46
C VAL A 170 7.91 2.67 12.48
N THR A 171 8.29 3.15 13.65
CA THR A 171 9.42 4.10 13.83
C THR A 171 10.68 3.45 14.37
N GLU A 172 10.60 2.22 14.88
CA GLU A 172 11.73 1.49 15.46
C GLU A 172 11.79 0.04 14.95
N ALA A 173 12.93 -0.62 15.14
CA ALA A 173 13.07 -2.03 14.79
C ALA A 173 12.11 -2.86 15.65
N SER A 174 11.19 -3.59 15.01
CA SER A 174 10.29 -4.53 15.69
C SER A 174 11.10 -5.73 16.21
N ASP A 175 10.97 -6.04 17.50
CA ASP A 175 11.64 -7.18 18.15
C ASP A 175 10.78 -8.46 18.12
N ASN A 176 9.90 -8.59 17.12
CA ASN A 176 8.88 -9.63 16.96
C ASN A 176 7.86 -9.72 18.11
N ARG A 177 7.97 -8.91 19.16
CA ARG A 177 7.02 -8.83 20.28
C ARG A 177 6.31 -7.48 20.35
N THR A 178 7.03 -6.41 20.02
CA THR A 178 6.58 -5.04 20.19
C THR A 178 6.85 -4.24 18.92
N VAL A 179 5.83 -3.50 18.47
CA VAL A 179 5.95 -2.56 17.35
C VAL A 179 5.75 -1.16 17.88
N TYR A 180 6.80 -0.34 17.82
CA TYR A 180 6.70 1.09 18.14
C TYR A 180 6.13 1.82 16.93
N PHE A 181 4.96 2.45 17.11
CA PHE A 181 4.29 3.18 16.06
C PHE A 181 3.99 4.61 16.48
N LYS A 182 4.00 5.52 15.50
CA LYS A 182 3.45 6.87 15.66
C LYS A 182 2.09 6.94 14.99
N LEU A 183 1.07 7.37 15.73
CA LEU A 183 -0.17 7.83 15.13
C LEU A 183 0.13 9.13 14.37
N SER A 184 0.14 9.08 13.05
CA SER A 184 0.23 10.29 12.24
C SER A 184 -1.03 11.13 12.50
N PRO A 185 -0.93 12.47 12.70
CA PRO A 185 -2.08 13.35 12.93
C PRO A 185 -3.08 13.45 11.75
N CYS A 186 -2.97 12.59 10.75
CA CYS A 186 -3.77 12.63 9.55
C CYS A 186 -5.16 12.04 9.84
N LEU A 187 -6.00 12.82 10.51
CA LEU A 187 -7.46 12.73 10.49
C LEU A 187 -7.94 12.91 9.04
N GLY A 188 -7.77 11.88 8.22
CA GLY A 188 -8.56 11.67 7.02
C GLY A 188 -9.87 11.02 7.43
N VAL A 189 -10.73 11.78 8.12
CA VAL A 189 -12.11 11.35 8.37
C VAL A 189 -12.78 11.27 7.01
N ARG A 190 -12.94 10.06 6.47
CA ARG A 190 -13.81 9.85 5.31
C ARG A 190 -15.25 9.83 5.80
N THR A 191 -15.74 10.98 6.29
CA THR A 191 -17.17 11.17 6.50
C THR A 191 -17.80 11.28 5.12
N THR A 192 -18.56 10.25 4.73
CA THR A 192 -19.69 10.45 3.84
C THR A 192 -20.65 11.41 4.53
N LEU A 193 -20.42 12.72 4.33
CA LEU A 193 -21.31 13.75 4.81
C LEU A 193 -22.59 13.67 3.98
N HIS A 194 -23.60 12.93 4.48
CA HIS A 194 -24.95 13.09 3.97
C HIS A 194 -25.42 14.50 4.37
N ALA A 195 -25.47 15.40 3.39
CA ALA A 195 -26.10 16.70 3.56
C ALA A 195 -27.58 16.48 3.93
N PRO A 196 -28.15 17.20 4.91
CA PRO A 196 -29.58 17.18 5.16
C PRO A 196 -30.30 17.70 3.91
N SER A 197 -31.13 16.85 3.31
CA SER A 197 -32.14 17.30 2.36
C SER A 197 -33.14 18.16 3.12
N THR A 198 -33.02 19.48 3.00
CA THR A 198 -34.13 20.39 3.33
C THR A 198 -35.20 20.22 2.26
N ALA A 199 -36.00 19.16 2.39
CA ALA A 199 -37.33 19.12 1.80
C ALA A 199 -38.20 20.10 2.61
N GLY A 200 -38.18 21.36 2.19
CA GLY A 200 -39.13 22.36 2.66
C GLY A 200 -40.53 21.98 2.22
N ASN A 201 -41.30 21.38 3.13
CA ASN A 201 -42.75 21.39 3.07
C ASN A 201 -43.22 22.84 3.17
N ARG A 202 -43.64 23.44 2.05
CA ARG A 202 -44.54 24.59 2.06
C ARG A 202 -45.94 24.09 1.73
N LYS A 203 -46.82 24.15 2.74
CA LYS A 203 -48.25 24.37 2.54
C LYS A 203 -48.47 25.76 1.96
#